data_AF-A0A929VF36-F1
#
_entry.id   AF-A0A929VF36-F1
#
_cell.length_a   1.000
_cell.length_b   1.000
_cell.length_c   1.000
_cell.angle_alpha   90.00
_cell.angle_beta   90.00
_cell.angle_gamma   90.00
#
_symmetry.space_group_name_H-M   'P 1'
#
loop_
_entity.id
_entity.type
_entity.pdbx_description
1 polymer ?
#
loop_
_entity_poly.entity_id
_entity_poly.type
_entity_poly.pdbx_seq_one_letter_code
_entity_poly.pdbx_strand_id
1 'polypeptide(L)'
;GILKNSLVSVTYVLTTKKGLPDDFGDFIEKVIDLMYYYGFGEIFSKSNYNRVIRRKSDYIYCSVSFSGGYKTYYYITDDDSIEVGDLVIVPAGRDNHETVVEVEEIEYFSEEDVPLPIEKTKRIIRKI
;
A
#
# COMPACT_ATOMS: atom_id res chain seq x y z
N GLY A 1 -45.10 -5.71 -13.86
CA GLY A 1 -44.83 -7.15 -14.08
C GLY A 1 -43.57 -7.39 -14.89
N ILE A 2 -43.42 -6.75 -16.05
CA ILE A 2 -42.45 -7.16 -17.10
C ILE A 2 -41.01 -6.64 -16.84
N LEU A 3 -40.86 -5.41 -16.31
CA LEU A 3 -39.54 -4.79 -16.08
C LEU A 3 -38.72 -5.44 -14.95
N LYS A 4 -39.38 -5.94 -13.89
CA LYS A 4 -38.70 -6.65 -12.79
C LYS A 4 -38.14 -8.01 -13.23
N ASN A 5 -38.84 -8.72 -14.11
CA ASN A 5 -38.36 -10.00 -14.64
C ASN A 5 -37.16 -9.82 -15.58
N SER A 6 -37.12 -8.73 -16.34
CA SER A 6 -36.02 -8.45 -17.27
C SER A 6 -34.71 -8.05 -16.55
N LEU A 7 -34.78 -7.34 -15.42
CA LEU A 7 -33.59 -7.03 -14.63
C LEU A 7 -33.00 -8.28 -13.97
N VAL A 8 -33.87 -9.11 -13.38
CA VAL A 8 -33.46 -10.37 -12.72
C VAL A 8 -32.81 -11.33 -13.72
N SER A 9 -33.32 -11.43 -14.96
CA SER A 9 -32.71 -12.25 -16.00
C SER A 9 -31.34 -11.74 -16.47
N VAL A 10 -31.16 -10.42 -16.58
CA VAL A 10 -29.86 -9.83 -16.99
C VAL A 10 -28.81 -10.05 -15.90
N THR A 11 -29.15 -9.86 -14.63
CA THR A 11 -28.24 -10.17 -13.51
C THR A 11 -27.87 -11.65 -13.48
N TYR A 12 -28.82 -12.57 -13.74
CA TYR A 12 -28.57 -14.00 -13.71
C TYR A 12 -27.65 -14.47 -14.86
N VAL A 13 -27.79 -13.91 -16.06
CA VAL A 13 -26.93 -14.26 -17.21
C VAL A 13 -25.49 -13.86 -16.94
N LEU A 14 -25.25 -12.65 -16.43
CA LEU A 14 -23.93 -12.13 -16.10
C LEU A 14 -23.21 -12.94 -15.01
N THR A 15 -23.93 -13.67 -14.15
CA THR A 15 -23.36 -14.50 -13.09
C THR A 15 -23.24 -15.99 -13.44
N THR A 16 -23.63 -16.40 -14.64
CA THR A 16 -23.53 -17.81 -15.09
C THR A 16 -22.35 -17.99 -16.04
N LYS A 17 -21.78 -19.20 -16.10
CA LYS A 17 -20.72 -19.57 -17.06
C LYS A 17 -21.04 -19.20 -18.52
N LYS A 18 -22.32 -19.06 -18.88
CA LYS A 18 -22.79 -18.68 -20.22
C LYS A 18 -22.72 -17.19 -20.53
N GLY A 19 -22.58 -16.32 -19.53
CA GLY A 19 -22.47 -14.87 -19.71
C GLY A 19 -21.04 -14.35 -19.64
N LEU A 20 -20.07 -15.23 -19.40
CA LEU A 20 -18.65 -14.88 -19.36
C LEU A 20 -18.08 -14.95 -20.79
N PRO A 21 -17.25 -13.98 -21.18
CA PRO A 21 -16.46 -14.07 -22.41
C PRO A 21 -15.66 -15.38 -22.48
N ASP A 22 -15.40 -15.88 -23.69
CA ASP A 22 -14.65 -17.14 -23.89
C ASP A 22 -13.22 -17.06 -23.31
N ASP A 23 -12.63 -15.85 -23.26
CA ASP A 23 -11.30 -15.54 -22.72
C ASP A 23 -11.30 -15.19 -21.23
N PHE A 24 -12.43 -15.35 -20.54
CA PHE A 24 -12.54 -15.00 -19.11
C PHE A 24 -11.60 -15.83 -18.23
N GLY A 25 -11.25 -17.05 -18.64
CA GLY A 25 -10.25 -17.88 -17.95
C GLY A 25 -8.87 -17.19 -17.94
N ASP A 26 -8.36 -16.85 -19.13
CA ASP A 26 -7.09 -16.15 -19.32
C ASP A 26 -7.05 -14.80 -18.59
N PHE A 27 -8.19 -14.11 -18.54
CA PHE A 27 -8.33 -12.88 -17.76
C PHE A 27 -8.21 -13.15 -16.25
N ILE A 28 -8.93 -14.13 -15.72
CA ILE A 28 -8.92 -14.44 -14.29
C ILE A 28 -7.57 -14.98 -13.83
N GLU A 29 -6.83 -15.71 -14.66
CA GLU A 29 -5.45 -16.11 -14.33
C GLU A 29 -4.56 -14.90 -14.06
N LYS A 30 -4.61 -13.87 -14.93
CA LYS A 30 -3.87 -12.61 -14.73
C LYS A 30 -4.30 -11.87 -13.47
N VAL A 31 -5.60 -11.90 -13.15
CA VAL A 31 -6.13 -11.28 -11.92
C VAL A 31 -5.64 -12.05 -10.69
N ILE A 32 -5.62 -13.38 -10.72
CA ILE A 32 -5.12 -14.21 -9.64
C ILE A 32 -3.63 -13.96 -9.42
N ASP A 33 -2.83 -13.90 -10.48
CA ASP A 33 -1.40 -13.56 -10.39
C ASP A 33 -1.19 -12.20 -9.72
N LEU A 34 -1.98 -11.20 -10.11
CA LEU A 34 -1.97 -9.87 -9.50
C LEU A 34 -2.33 -9.93 -8.00
N MET A 35 -3.33 -10.73 -7.63
CA MET A 35 -3.75 -10.92 -6.23
C MET A 35 -2.70 -11.62 -5.38
N TYR A 36 -1.99 -12.62 -5.93
CA TYR A 36 -0.88 -13.27 -5.23
C TYR A 36 0.30 -12.32 -5.04
N TYR A 37 0.54 -11.45 -6.02
CA TYR A 37 1.69 -10.56 -6.03
C TYR A 37 1.53 -9.35 -5.12
N TYR A 38 0.36 -8.72 -5.11
CA TYR A 38 0.07 -7.51 -4.34
C TYR A 38 -0.75 -7.76 -3.06
N GLY A 39 -1.16 -9.00 -2.80
CA GLY A 39 -1.98 -9.37 -1.64
C GLY A 39 -3.46 -9.50 -1.97
N PHE A 40 -4.06 -10.58 -1.46
CA PHE A 40 -5.44 -10.95 -1.74
C PHE A 40 -6.42 -9.91 -1.19
N GLY A 41 -7.10 -9.18 -2.08
CA GLY A 41 -8.18 -8.25 -1.71
C GLY A 41 -7.76 -6.79 -1.55
N GLU A 42 -6.47 -6.48 -1.40
CA GLU A 42 -6.01 -5.09 -1.17
C GLU A 42 -6.30 -4.19 -2.37
N ILE A 43 -6.11 -4.72 -3.58
CA ILE A 43 -6.41 -4.04 -4.85
C ILE A 43 -7.91 -3.80 -5.08
N PHE A 44 -8.78 -4.54 -4.40
CA PHE A 44 -10.23 -4.44 -4.55
C PHE A 44 -10.88 -3.57 -3.48
N SER A 45 -10.16 -3.25 -2.40
CA SER A 45 -10.69 -2.38 -1.36
C SER A 45 -10.72 -0.93 -1.83
N LYS A 46 -11.93 -0.35 -1.90
CA LYS A 46 -12.11 1.07 -2.24
C LYS A 46 -11.35 2.01 -1.30
N SER A 47 -11.13 1.62 -0.04
CA SER A 47 -10.30 2.38 0.92
C SER A 47 -8.85 2.51 0.47
N ASN A 48 -8.37 1.58 -0.34
CA ASN A 48 -6.99 1.50 -0.78
C ASN A 48 -6.77 2.16 -2.15
N TYR A 49 -7.81 2.66 -2.83
CA TYR A 49 -7.65 3.31 -4.14
C TYR A 49 -6.86 4.62 -4.05
N ASN A 50 -6.87 5.26 -2.88
CA ASN A 50 -6.06 6.43 -2.58
C ASN A 50 -4.73 6.08 -1.90
N ARG A 51 -4.49 4.79 -1.64
CA ARG A 51 -3.25 4.29 -1.04
C ARG A 51 -2.37 3.71 -2.13
N VAL A 52 -1.06 3.81 -1.96
CA VAL A 52 -0.12 3.15 -2.86
C VAL A 52 -0.22 1.64 -2.60
N ILE A 53 -0.57 0.88 -3.64
CA ILE A 53 -0.62 -0.59 -3.58
C ILE A 53 0.82 -1.10 -3.58
N ARG A 54 1.25 -1.73 -2.47
CA ARG A 54 2.60 -2.29 -2.29
C ARG A 54 2.60 -3.81 -2.37
N ARG A 55 3.74 -4.43 -2.66
CA ARG A 55 3.91 -5.86 -2.39
C ARG A 55 4.15 -6.05 -0.90
N LYS A 56 3.71 -7.18 -0.35
CA LYS A 56 3.98 -7.51 1.07
C LYS A 56 5.46 -7.58 1.41
N SER A 57 6.32 -7.86 0.42
CA SER A 57 7.77 -7.91 0.57
C SER A 57 8.45 -6.55 0.52
N ASP A 58 7.75 -5.49 0.13
CA ASP A 58 8.36 -4.18 -0.05
C ASP A 58 8.58 -3.50 1.31
N TYR A 59 9.74 -2.86 1.45
CA TYR A 59 10.09 -2.01 2.59
C TYR A 59 9.34 -0.68 2.49
N ILE A 60 8.79 -0.23 3.62
CA ILE A 60 8.14 1.08 3.74
C ILE A 60 9.19 2.10 4.15
N TYR A 61 9.53 3.01 3.25
CA TYR A 61 10.43 4.13 3.50
C TYR A 61 9.61 5.40 3.72
N CYS A 62 9.77 6.02 4.87
CA CYS A 62 9.19 7.31 5.19
C CYS A 62 10.28 8.38 5.12
N SER A 63 10.08 9.38 4.27
CA SER A 63 10.83 10.64 4.28
C SER A 63 10.24 11.51 5.38
N VAL A 64 11.04 11.90 6.37
CA VAL A 64 10.57 12.71 7.51
C VAL A 64 11.33 14.01 7.63
N SER A 65 10.63 15.08 8.03
CA SER A 65 11.22 16.38 8.33
C SER A 65 11.28 16.62 9.85
N PHE A 66 12.36 17.26 10.28
CA PHE A 66 12.49 17.76 11.65
C PHE A 66 11.93 19.19 11.68
N SER A 67 11.28 19.56 12.79
CA SER A 67 10.71 20.90 12.96
C SER A 67 11.70 22.01 12.58
N GLY A 68 11.29 22.87 11.64
CA GLY A 68 12.10 23.99 11.15
C GLY A 68 13.24 23.63 10.20
N GLY A 69 13.37 22.35 9.81
CA GLY A 69 14.34 21.89 8.83
C GLY A 69 13.79 21.86 7.41
N TYR A 70 14.62 22.19 6.42
CA TYR A 70 14.31 22.06 4.98
C TYR A 70 14.73 20.71 4.39
N LYS A 71 15.34 19.84 5.21
CA LYS A 71 15.91 18.57 4.78
C LYS A 71 15.13 17.42 5.37
N THR A 72 14.82 16.45 4.53
CA THR A 72 14.21 15.19 4.93
C THR A 72 15.23 14.08 5.10
N TYR A 73 14.84 13.05 5.85
CA TYR A 73 15.65 11.88 6.13
C TYR A 73 14.78 10.63 6.01
N TYR A 74 15.32 9.57 5.43
CA TYR A 74 14.61 8.29 5.32
C TYR A 74 14.67 7.49 6.62
N TYR A 75 13.53 6.92 6.98
CA TYR A 75 13.36 5.91 8.02
C TYR A 75 12.54 4.74 7.48
N ILE A 76 12.75 3.55 8.02
CA ILE A 76 11.97 2.35 7.68
C ILE A 76 10.91 2.10 8.74
N THR A 77 9.75 1.60 8.33
CA THR A 77 8.72 1.09 9.25
C THR A 77 8.10 -0.21 8.73
N ASP A 78 7.54 -1.00 9.65
CA ASP A 78 6.64 -2.12 9.34
C ASP A 78 5.16 -1.72 9.55
N ASP A 79 4.91 -0.53 10.10
CA ASP A 79 3.58 0.03 10.37
C ASP A 79 3.04 0.71 9.10
N ASP A 80 2.12 0.03 8.42
CA ASP A 80 1.44 0.52 7.22
C ASP A 80 0.21 1.37 7.50
N SER A 81 -0.04 1.72 8.78
CA SER A 81 -1.05 2.70 9.18
C SER A 81 -0.53 4.15 9.23
N ILE A 82 0.77 4.35 8.99
CA ILE A 82 1.40 5.66 8.86
C ILE A 82 1.03 6.26 7.50
N GLU A 83 0.59 7.51 7.52
CA GLU A 83 0.17 8.33 6.39
C GLU A 83 0.99 9.63 6.35
N VAL A 84 1.06 10.27 5.17
CA VAL A 84 1.72 11.57 5.01
C VAL A 84 1.02 12.62 5.91
N GLY A 85 1.81 13.44 6.60
CA GLY A 85 1.37 14.42 7.60
C GLY A 85 1.28 13.86 9.02
N ASP A 86 1.45 12.56 9.24
CA ASP A 86 1.51 12.00 10.59
C ASP A 86 2.76 12.44 11.34
N LEU A 87 2.60 12.61 12.66
CA LEU A 87 3.72 12.77 13.58
C LEU A 87 4.16 11.41 14.13
N VAL A 88 5.46 11.15 14.05
CA VAL A 88 6.07 9.90 14.48
C VAL A 88 7.28 10.15 15.36
N ILE A 89 7.67 9.14 16.15
CA ILE A 89 8.85 9.19 16.99
C ILE A 89 9.97 8.38 16.34
N VAL A 90 11.13 9.02 16.17
CA VAL A 90 12.32 8.42 15.54
C VAL A 90 13.58 8.61 16.40
N PRO A 91 14.58 7.72 16.27
CA PRO A 91 15.87 7.91 16.91
C PRO A 91 16.76 8.87 16.11
N ALA A 92 17.11 10.01 16.67
CA ALA A 92 17.95 11.03 16.05
C ALA A 92 19.39 11.05 16.61
N GLY A 93 20.33 11.61 15.84
CA GLY A 93 21.72 11.74 16.27
C GLY A 93 22.48 10.41 16.43
N ARG A 94 23.68 10.48 17.00
CA ARG A 94 24.51 9.29 17.31
C ARG A 94 24.11 8.60 18.61
N ASP A 95 23.49 9.36 19.50
CA ASP A 95 22.98 8.93 20.80
C ASP A 95 21.57 8.31 20.71
N ASN A 96 20.93 8.35 19.53
CA ASN A 96 19.60 7.80 19.30
C ASN A 96 18.53 8.39 20.22
N HIS A 97 18.63 9.68 20.56
CA HIS A 97 17.58 10.34 21.33
C HIS A 97 16.26 10.35 20.55
N GLU A 98 15.15 10.07 21.21
CA GLU A 98 13.82 10.09 20.60
C GLU A 98 13.43 11.51 20.20
N THR A 99 12.93 11.70 18.98
CA THR A 99 12.46 12.99 18.46
C THR A 99 11.16 12.82 17.70
N VAL A 100 10.28 13.80 17.82
CA VAL A 100 9.05 13.89 17.02
C VAL A 100 9.39 14.54 15.67
N VAL A 101 8.96 13.88 14.60
CA VAL A 101 9.14 14.31 13.20
C VAL A 101 7.83 14.14 12.43
N GLU A 102 7.67 14.89 11.35
CA GLU A 102 6.51 14.80 10.45
C GLU A 102 6.86 13.96 9.23
N VAL A 103 5.95 13.07 8.82
CA VAL A 103 6.09 12.26 7.61
C VAL A 103 5.72 13.09 6.39
N GLU A 104 6.70 13.35 5.53
CA GLU A 104 6.53 14.16 4.31
C GLU A 104 6.16 13.29 3.10
N GLU A 105 6.71 12.09 3.02
CA GLU A 105 6.52 11.18 1.89
C GLU A 105 6.65 9.72 2.33
N ILE A 106 5.90 8.84 1.68
CA ILE A 106 5.95 7.39 1.89
C ILE A 106 6.18 6.73 0.54
N GLU A 107 7.25 5.94 0.46
CA GLU A 107 7.64 5.19 -0.72
C GLU A 107 7.84 3.72 -0.36
N TYR A 108 7.70 2.85 -1.36
CA TYR A 108 7.82 1.41 -1.20
C TYR A 108 8.88 0.87 -2.14
N PHE A 109 9.80 0.09 -1.61
CA PHE A 109 10.94 -0.43 -2.36
C PHE A 109 11.09 -1.93 -2.12
N SER A 110 11.40 -2.69 -3.18
CA SER A 110 11.96 -4.03 -3.02
C SER A 110 13.35 -3.94 -2.36
N GLU A 111 13.88 -5.07 -1.88
CA GLU A 111 15.21 -5.12 -1.25
C GLU A 111 16.32 -4.61 -2.17
N GLU A 112 16.22 -4.92 -3.48
CA GLU A 112 17.19 -4.52 -4.49
C GLU A 112 17.13 -3.02 -4.89
N ASP A 113 15.99 -2.36 -4.67
CA ASP A 113 15.71 -1.00 -5.15
C ASP A 113 15.74 0.06 -4.03
N VAL A 114 16.09 -0.31 -2.80
CA VAL A 114 16.06 0.62 -1.65
C VAL A 114 16.98 1.84 -1.86
N PRO A 115 16.53 3.06 -1.50
CA PRO A 115 17.33 4.28 -1.70
C PRO A 115 18.53 4.35 -0.74
N LEU A 116 18.47 3.64 0.38
CA LEU A 116 19.54 3.48 1.36
C LEU A 116 19.58 2.02 1.82
N PRO A 117 20.75 1.44 2.15
CA PRO A 117 20.80 0.08 2.68
C PRO A 117 19.98 -0.06 3.96
N ILE A 118 19.19 -1.15 4.07
CA ILE A 118 18.25 -1.39 5.17
C ILE A 118 18.96 -1.37 6.53
N GLU A 119 20.15 -1.94 6.60
CA GLU A 119 20.96 -2.05 7.83
C GLU A 119 21.51 -0.71 8.30
N LYS A 120 21.56 0.29 7.40
CA LYS A 120 22.04 1.64 7.69
C LYS A 120 20.89 2.61 7.95
N THR A 121 19.66 2.24 7.58
CA THR A 121 18.49 3.08 7.72
C THR A 121 17.85 2.84 9.08
N LYS A 122 17.67 3.92 9.84
CA LYS A 122 17.02 3.85 11.15
C LYS A 122 15.54 3.54 11.00
N ARG A 123 14.92 2.96 12.03
CA ARG A 123 13.50 2.62 12.03
C ARG A 123 12.66 3.64 12.80
N ILE A 124 11.43 3.86 12.35
CA ILE A 124 10.41 4.57 13.13
C ILE A 124 10.11 3.73 14.37
N ILE A 125 10.02 4.38 15.53
CA ILE A 125 9.74 3.70 16.80
C ILE A 125 8.23 3.50 16.95
N ARG A 126 7.43 4.56 16.72
CA ARG A 126 5.96 4.53 16.79
C ARG A 126 5.35 5.80 16.18
N LYS A 127 4.11 5.67 15.70
CA LYS A 127 3.20 6.79 15.44
C LYS A 127 2.66 7.35 16.76
N ILE A 128 2.39 8.67 16.80
CA ILE A 128 1.82 9.38 17.95
C ILE A 128 0.29 9.23 17.98
#